data_AF-A0A1Y2ETC3-F1
#
_entry.id   AF-A0A1Y2ETC3-F1
#
_cell.length_a   1.000
_cell.length_b   1.000
_cell.length_c   1.000
_cell.angle_alpha   90.00
_cell.angle_beta   90.00
_cell.angle_gamma   90.00
#
_symmetry.space_group_name_H-M   'P 1'
#
loop_
_entity.id
_entity.type
_entity.pdbx_description
1 polymer ?
#
loop_
_entity_poly.entity_id
_entity_poly.type
_entity_poly.pdbx_seq_one_letter_code
_entity_poly.pdbx_strand_id
1 'polypeptide(L)'
;MSTSAHSQKRVAFLFLDFLKSGIADGSIRADDAEGIEVASQCISEAFGVDLDKSEDVQAYGVQGESLPSIVDKFIASPAPTASTSTSTPAPTAAPATAEQKAQAEKAKSKGNQLMAAKDYDGAIKSYGDAIELDGQNAVYWSNR
;
A
#
# COMPACT_ATOMS: atom_id res chain seq x y z
N MET A 1 -3.66 -22.19 13.85
CA MET A 1 -3.75 -21.45 12.57
C MET A 1 -4.84 -20.36 12.62
N SER A 2 -4.80 -19.41 13.58
CA SER A 2 -5.87 -18.37 13.67
C SER A 2 -5.36 -16.96 14.06
N THR A 3 -4.05 -16.71 13.94
CA THR A 3 -3.45 -15.42 14.31
C THR A 3 -3.78 -14.30 13.32
N SER A 4 -3.85 -14.59 12.01
CA SER A 4 -4.10 -13.56 11.00
C SER A 4 -5.47 -12.90 11.11
N ALA A 5 -6.55 -13.67 11.29
CA ALA A 5 -7.90 -13.12 11.47
C ALA A 5 -8.02 -12.29 12.76
N HIS A 6 -7.37 -12.73 13.84
CA HIS A 6 -7.32 -11.99 15.10
C HIS A 6 -6.51 -10.69 14.98
N SER A 7 -5.41 -10.70 14.21
CA SER A 7 -4.64 -9.50 13.88
C SER A 7 -5.45 -8.52 13.02
N GLN A 8 -6.19 -9.01 12.01
CA GLN A 8 -7.06 -8.18 11.18
C GLN A 8 -8.15 -7.50 12.00
N LYS A 9 -8.83 -8.26 12.86
CA LYS A 9 -9.84 -7.73 13.79
C LYS A 9 -9.26 -6.70 14.76
N ARG A 10 -8.04 -6.93 15.25
CA ARG A 10 -7.32 -5.95 16.08
C ARG A 10 -7.03 -4.64 15.35
N VAL A 11 -6.59 -4.71 14.10
CA VAL A 11 -6.35 -3.51 13.28
C VAL A 11 -7.66 -2.76 13.04
N ALA A 12 -8.73 -3.46 12.69
CA ALA A 12 -10.05 -2.85 12.49
C ALA A 12 -10.54 -2.16 13.78
N PHE A 13 -10.45 -2.83 14.93
CA PHE A 13 -10.83 -2.27 16.24
C PHE A 13 -10.03 -1.00 16.58
N LEU A 14 -8.72 -1.01 16.39
CA LEU A 14 -7.87 0.16 16.65
C LEU A 14 -8.15 1.33 15.70
N PHE A 15 -8.53 1.02 14.46
CA PHE A 15 -8.90 2.06 13.49
C PHE A 15 -10.25 2.69 13.86
N LEU A 16 -11.23 1.89 14.30
CA LEU A 16 -12.51 2.37 14.83
C LEU A 16 -12.31 3.29 16.04
N ASP A 17 -11.43 2.90 16.97
CA ASP A 17 -11.06 3.71 18.14
C ASP A 17 -10.39 5.04 17.73
N PHE A 18 -9.53 5.01 16.71
CA PHE A 18 -8.92 6.20 16.13
C PHE A 18 -9.95 7.13 15.49
N LEU A 19 -10.91 6.61 14.72
CA LEU A 19 -11.98 7.41 14.11
C LEU A 19 -12.85 8.09 15.17
N LYS A 20 -13.25 7.34 16.21
CA LYS A 20 -14.04 7.86 17.34
C LYS A 20 -13.28 8.94 18.12
N SER A 21 -11.99 8.71 18.39
CA SER A 21 -11.12 9.68 19.05
C SER A 21 -10.87 10.91 18.18
N GLY A 22 -10.74 10.75 16.86
CA GLY A 22 -10.53 11.85 15.92
C GLY A 22 -11.70 12.82 15.83
N ILE A 23 -12.94 12.33 15.98
CA ILE A 23 -14.13 13.19 16.12
C ILE A 23 -14.07 13.94 17.46
N ALA A 24 -13.73 13.25 18.56
CA ALA A 24 -13.72 13.83 19.90
C ALA A 24 -12.62 14.89 20.11
N ASP A 25 -11.43 14.67 19.53
CA ASP A 25 -10.28 15.57 19.58
C ASP A 25 -10.39 16.74 18.58
N GLY A 26 -11.35 16.68 17.64
CA GLY A 26 -11.53 17.70 16.60
C GLY A 26 -10.49 17.62 15.47
N SER A 27 -9.71 16.54 15.42
CA SER A 27 -8.84 16.20 14.30
C SER A 27 -9.63 15.91 13.01
N ILE A 28 -10.89 15.49 13.15
CA ILE A 28 -11.86 15.32 12.06
C ILE A 28 -12.84 16.50 12.10
N ARG A 29 -13.16 17.06 10.93
CA ARG A 29 -14.13 18.16 10.84
C ARG A 29 -15.51 17.68 11.26
N ALA A 30 -16.26 18.54 11.96
CA ALA A 30 -17.63 18.24 12.38
C ALA A 30 -18.54 17.88 11.20
N ASP A 31 -18.33 18.51 10.04
CA ASP A 31 -19.08 18.21 8.80
C ASP A 31 -18.88 16.75 8.32
N ASP A 32 -17.73 16.15 8.64
CA ASP A 32 -17.37 14.79 8.23
C ASP A 32 -17.78 13.74 9.28
N ALA A 33 -18.22 14.16 10.48
CA ALA A 33 -18.52 13.25 11.60
C ALA A 33 -19.58 12.21 11.23
N GLU A 34 -20.67 12.63 10.60
CA GLU A 34 -21.75 11.74 10.11
C GLU A 34 -21.20 10.69 9.13
N GLY A 35 -20.30 11.09 8.23
CA GLY A 35 -19.67 10.19 7.27
C GLY A 35 -18.74 9.18 7.93
N ILE A 36 -18.02 9.61 8.97
CA ILE A 36 -17.12 8.75 9.75
C ILE A 36 -17.90 7.76 10.62
N GLU A 37 -19.06 8.14 11.15
CA GLU A 37 -19.94 7.22 11.87
C GLU A 37 -20.47 6.12 10.95
N VAL A 38 -20.89 6.46 9.73
CA VAL A 38 -21.29 5.46 8.71
C VAL A 38 -20.13 4.55 8.33
N ALA A 39 -18.94 5.12 8.09
CA ALA A 39 -17.75 4.34 7.79
C ALA A 39 -17.38 3.38 8.94
N SER A 40 -17.53 3.83 10.18
CA SER A 40 -17.27 3.01 11.36
C SER A 40 -18.21 1.82 11.43
N GLN A 41 -19.51 2.01 11.16
CA GLN A 41 -20.48 0.91 11.11
C GLN A 41 -20.13 -0.13 10.03
N CYS A 42 -19.76 0.33 8.82
CA CYS A 42 -19.33 -0.56 7.74
C CYS A 42 -18.11 -1.41 8.13
N ILE A 43 -17.12 -0.83 8.81
CA ILE A 43 -15.91 -1.53 9.25
C ILE A 43 -16.26 -2.52 10.38
N SER A 44 -17.07 -2.10 11.35
CA SER A 44 -17.54 -2.98 12.43
C SER A 44 -18.24 -4.22 11.90
N GLU A 45 -19.13 -4.06 10.91
CA GLU A 45 -19.85 -5.17 10.29
C GLU A 45 -18.94 -6.05 9.42
N ALA A 46 -18.06 -5.45 8.60
CA ALA A 46 -17.16 -6.18 7.72
C ALA A 46 -16.19 -7.10 8.49
N PHE A 47 -15.74 -6.68 9.67
CA PHE A 47 -14.78 -7.44 10.49
C PHE A 47 -15.44 -8.17 11.67
N GLY A 48 -16.72 -7.91 11.93
CA GLY A 48 -17.44 -8.43 13.10
C GLY A 48 -16.71 -8.10 14.39
N VAL A 49 -16.45 -6.80 14.58
CA VAL A 49 -15.82 -6.22 15.78
C VAL A 49 -16.63 -5.03 16.24
N ASP A 50 -16.73 -4.85 17.55
CA ASP A 50 -17.53 -3.77 18.15
C ASP A 50 -16.74 -3.09 19.28
N LEU A 51 -16.72 -1.75 19.25
CA LEU A 51 -16.06 -0.93 20.27
C LEU A 51 -16.76 -0.97 21.62
N ASP A 52 -18.08 -1.21 21.64
CA ASP A 52 -18.87 -1.19 22.87
C ASP A 52 -18.98 -2.59 23.50
N LYS A 53 -18.55 -3.63 22.77
CA LYS A 53 -18.58 -5.01 23.25
C LYS A 53 -17.35 -5.33 24.10
N SER A 54 -17.55 -5.54 25.41
CA SER A 54 -16.46 -5.79 26.37
C SER A 54 -15.54 -6.97 26.00
N GLU A 55 -16.04 -7.99 25.31
CA GLU A 55 -15.23 -9.12 24.84
C GLU A 55 -14.23 -8.68 23.76
N ASP A 56 -14.68 -7.84 22.82
CA ASP A 56 -13.87 -7.33 21.73
C ASP A 56 -12.88 -6.28 22.23
N VAL A 57 -13.29 -5.44 23.18
CA VAL A 57 -12.38 -4.51 23.89
C VAL A 57 -11.26 -5.27 24.59
N GLN A 58 -11.57 -6.39 25.26
CA GLN A 58 -10.55 -7.19 25.94
C GLN A 58 -9.67 -7.99 24.97
N ALA A 59 -10.23 -8.48 23.86
CA ALA A 59 -9.51 -9.28 22.88
C ALA A 59 -8.64 -8.42 21.93
N TYR A 60 -9.13 -7.26 21.53
CA TYR A 60 -8.54 -6.43 20.48
C TYR A 60 -8.01 -5.08 20.97
N GLY A 61 -8.42 -4.63 22.15
CA GLY A 61 -7.83 -3.46 22.79
C GLY A 61 -6.33 -3.65 23.04
N VAL A 62 -5.59 -2.55 22.97
CA VAL A 62 -4.16 -2.51 23.27
C VAL A 62 -3.99 -1.66 24.52
N GLN A 63 -3.33 -2.21 25.54
CA GLN A 63 -3.23 -1.57 26.86
C GLN A 63 -2.37 -0.30 26.79
N GLY A 64 -3.02 0.85 26.56
CA GLY A 64 -2.41 2.18 26.64
C GLY A 64 -1.61 2.62 25.40
N GLU A 65 -1.70 1.89 24.28
CA GLU A 65 -1.11 2.31 23.01
C GLU A 65 -2.22 2.57 21.98
N SER A 66 -2.24 3.75 21.39
CA SER A 66 -3.15 4.12 20.31
C SER A 66 -2.54 3.80 18.94
N LEU A 67 -3.38 3.67 17.91
CA LEU A 67 -2.94 3.39 16.54
C LEU A 67 -1.86 4.39 16.06
N PRO A 68 -1.99 5.71 16.27
CA PRO A 68 -0.94 6.67 15.90
C PRO A 68 0.38 6.42 16.61
N SER A 69 0.37 6.15 17.93
CA SER A 69 1.59 5.88 18.70
C SER A 69 2.33 4.63 18.21
N ILE A 70 1.60 3.60 17.79
CA ILE A 70 2.19 2.38 17.23
C ILE A 70 2.87 2.68 15.88
N VAL A 71 2.21 3.46 15.02
CA VAL A 71 2.75 3.87 13.72
C VAL A 71 3.98 4.76 13.89
N ASP A 72 3.91 5.77 14.76
CA ASP A 72 5.03 6.67 15.05
C ASP A 72 6.23 5.90 15.62
N LYS A 73 6.00 4.94 16.52
CA LYS A 73 7.06 4.09 17.09
C LYS A 73 7.70 3.20 16.02
N PHE A 74 6.95 2.71 15.06
CA PHE A 74 7.49 1.92 13.95
C PHE A 74 8.29 2.78 12.95
N ILE A 75 7.83 4.01 12.68
CA ILE A 75 8.52 4.96 11.80
C ILE A 75 9.77 5.53 12.46
N ALA A 76 9.70 5.80 13.77
CA ALA A 76 10.81 6.37 14.55
C ALA A 76 11.84 5.33 14.99
N SER A 77 11.51 4.03 14.96
CA SER A 77 12.47 2.96 15.25
C SER A 77 13.19 2.56 13.96
N PRO A 78 14.50 2.83 13.81
CA PRO A 78 15.28 2.24 12.73
C PRO A 78 15.36 0.73 12.97
N ALA A 79 14.57 -0.06 12.24
CA ALA A 79 14.61 -1.50 12.36
C ALA A 79 16.04 -2.04 12.07
N PRO A 80 16.56 -3.00 12.87
CA PRO A 80 17.60 -3.88 12.38
C PRO A 80 17.00 -4.72 11.25
N THR A 81 17.69 -4.71 10.12
CA THR A 81 17.38 -5.54 8.97
C THR A 81 17.32 -7.03 9.31
N ALA A 82 16.39 -7.71 8.64
CA ALA A 82 16.28 -9.16 8.41
C ALA A 82 15.41 -10.01 9.35
N SER A 83 14.24 -10.42 8.83
CA SER A 83 14.05 -11.84 8.48
C SER A 83 12.99 -12.04 7.39
N THR A 84 13.49 -12.63 6.32
CA THR A 84 12.88 -13.04 5.05
C THR A 84 11.94 -14.23 5.23
N SER A 85 10.75 -14.18 4.60
CA SER A 85 10.11 -15.32 3.91
C SER A 85 8.99 -14.84 2.97
N THR A 86 9.38 -14.73 1.69
CA THR A 86 8.60 -14.94 0.45
C THR A 86 7.34 -14.10 0.18
N SER A 87 7.57 -12.91 -0.36
CA SER A 87 7.26 -12.64 -1.78
C SER A 87 8.32 -11.67 -2.26
N THR A 88 8.97 -11.97 -3.37
CA THR A 88 10.03 -11.14 -3.95
C THR A 88 9.44 -9.81 -4.41
N PRO A 89 9.77 -8.63 -3.84
CA PRO A 89 9.92 -7.45 -4.67
C PRO A 89 11.33 -7.53 -5.29
N ALA A 90 11.38 -7.49 -6.61
CA ALA A 90 12.60 -7.29 -7.36
C ALA A 90 13.38 -6.08 -6.77
N PRO A 91 14.73 -6.11 -6.82
CA PRO A 91 15.55 -5.14 -6.11
C PRO A 91 15.18 -3.73 -6.57
N THR A 92 15.00 -2.83 -5.59
CA THR A 92 14.94 -1.39 -5.81
C THR A 92 16.23 -0.97 -6.51
N ALA A 93 16.22 -1.05 -7.84
CA ALA A 93 17.21 -0.43 -8.67
C ALA A 93 17.14 1.07 -8.37
N ALA A 94 18.31 1.66 -8.12
CA ALA A 94 18.48 3.09 -8.00
C ALA A 94 17.67 3.81 -9.10
N PRO A 95 17.10 4.99 -8.82
CA PRO A 95 16.37 5.75 -9.83
C PRO A 95 17.22 5.86 -11.10
N ALA A 96 16.67 5.42 -12.23
CA ALA A 96 17.36 5.41 -13.52
C ALA A 96 17.97 6.79 -13.79
N THR A 97 19.25 6.83 -14.16
CA THR A 97 19.94 8.09 -14.48
C THR A 97 19.28 8.76 -15.69
N ALA A 98 19.54 10.06 -15.90
CA ALA A 98 18.99 10.78 -17.04
C ALA A 98 19.34 10.10 -18.38
N GLU A 99 20.55 9.52 -18.48
CA GLU A 99 20.97 8.74 -19.65
C GLU A 99 20.16 7.45 -19.83
N GLN A 100 19.87 6.72 -18.76
CA GLN A 100 19.06 5.50 -18.81
C GLN A 100 17.62 5.79 -19.22
N LYS A 101 17.04 6.89 -18.72
CA LYS A 101 15.70 7.35 -19.15
C LYS A 101 15.66 7.73 -20.63
N ALA A 102 16.69 8.42 -21.13
CA ALA A 102 16.78 8.77 -22.54
C ALA A 102 16.91 7.54 -23.45
N GLN A 103 17.68 6.52 -23.02
CA GLN A 103 17.80 5.25 -23.73
C GLN A 103 16.50 4.45 -23.69
N ALA A 104 15.80 4.43 -22.55
CA ALA A 104 14.51 3.76 -22.39
C ALA A 104 13.43 4.37 -23.32
N GLU A 105 13.37 5.70 -23.42
CA GLU A 105 12.45 6.40 -24.33
C GLU A 105 12.75 6.13 -25.81
N LYS A 106 14.03 5.94 -26.16
CA LYS A 106 14.45 5.53 -27.51
C LYS A 106 14.01 4.09 -27.81
N ALA A 107 14.16 3.19 -26.83
CA ALA A 107 13.71 1.80 -26.93
C ALA A 107 12.18 1.71 -27.07
N LYS A 108 11.43 2.50 -26.29
CA LYS A 108 9.96 2.66 -26.45
C LYS A 108 9.60 3.14 -27.85
N SER A 109 10.24 4.19 -28.34
CA SER A 109 9.94 4.73 -29.68
C SER A 109 10.20 3.70 -30.78
N LYS A 110 11.24 2.87 -30.64
CA LYS A 110 11.50 1.75 -31.54
C LYS A 110 10.42 0.67 -31.43
N GLY A 111 9.98 0.33 -30.22
CA GLY A 111 8.86 -0.57 -29.99
C GLY A 111 7.58 -0.10 -30.68
N ASN A 112 7.24 1.19 -30.55
CA ASN A 112 6.07 1.77 -31.23
C ASN A 112 6.17 1.66 -32.77
N GLN A 113 7.36 1.85 -33.34
CA GLN A 113 7.58 1.68 -34.78
C GLN A 113 7.40 0.23 -35.23
N LEU A 114 7.88 -0.73 -34.44
CA LEU A 114 7.72 -2.16 -34.73
C LEU A 114 6.25 -2.61 -34.57
N MET A 115 5.52 -2.06 -33.60
CA MET A 115 4.07 -2.24 -33.49
C MET A 115 3.34 -1.72 -34.72
N ALA A 116 3.70 -0.55 -35.22
CA ALA A 116 3.13 0.01 -36.45
C ALA A 116 3.47 -0.85 -37.68
N ALA A 117 4.65 -1.48 -37.69
CA ALA A 117 5.07 -2.45 -38.71
C ALA A 117 4.46 -3.85 -38.51
N LYS A 118 3.64 -4.06 -37.47
CA LYS A 118 3.08 -5.36 -37.05
C LYS A 118 4.12 -6.43 -36.71
N ASP A 119 5.35 -6.01 -36.41
CA ASP A 119 6.38 -6.86 -35.83
C ASP A 119 6.23 -6.85 -34.30
N TYR A 120 5.29 -7.66 -33.82
CA TYR A 120 4.97 -7.75 -32.41
C TYR A 120 6.13 -8.33 -31.58
N ASP A 121 6.86 -9.31 -32.13
CA ASP A 121 8.00 -9.93 -31.44
C ASP A 121 9.17 -8.94 -31.26
N GLY A 122 9.44 -8.13 -32.29
CA GLY A 122 10.42 -7.05 -32.21
C GLY A 122 10.00 -5.93 -31.27
N ALA A 123 8.70 -5.60 -31.26
CA ALA A 123 8.14 -4.60 -30.34
C ALA A 123 8.26 -5.04 -28.88
N ILE A 124 7.86 -6.27 -28.56
CA ILE A 124 7.93 -6.85 -27.21
C ILE A 124 9.36 -6.79 -26.66
N LYS A 125 10.36 -7.11 -27.50
CA LYS A 125 11.78 -6.99 -27.13
C LYS A 125 12.18 -5.54 -26.85
N SER A 126 11.78 -4.62 -27.73
CA SER A 126 12.13 -3.19 -27.60
C SER A 126 11.49 -2.54 -26.36
N TYR A 127 10.30 -2.96 -25.95
CA TYR A 127 9.71 -2.53 -24.68
C TYR A 127 10.35 -3.22 -23.47
N GLY A 128 10.78 -4.48 -23.61
CA GLY A 128 11.61 -5.16 -22.62
C GLY A 128 12.90 -4.39 -22.34
N ASP A 129 13.63 -3.98 -23.38
CA ASP A 129 14.83 -3.14 -23.26
C ASP A 129 14.54 -1.82 -22.52
N ALA A 130 13.37 -1.19 -22.79
CA ALA A 130 12.95 0.03 -22.10
C ALA A 130 12.68 -0.21 -20.60
N ILE A 131 12.09 -1.35 -20.25
CA ILE A 131 11.82 -1.78 -18.87
C ILE A 131 13.12 -2.09 -18.11
N GLU A 132 14.11 -2.69 -18.77
CA GLU A 132 15.42 -2.95 -18.18
C GLU A 132 16.18 -1.65 -17.84
N LEU A 133 15.96 -0.60 -18.63
CA LEU A 133 16.61 0.70 -18.47
C LEU A 133 15.86 1.62 -17.49
N ASP A 134 14.52 1.66 -17.52
CA ASP A 134 13.67 2.44 -16.62
C ASP A 134 12.36 1.70 -16.33
N GLY A 135 12.44 0.67 -15.49
CA GLY A 135 11.30 -0.16 -15.11
C GLY A 135 10.22 0.55 -14.29
N GLN A 136 10.44 1.80 -13.87
CA GLN A 136 9.46 2.60 -13.12
C GLN A 136 8.43 3.25 -14.03
N ASN A 137 8.69 3.36 -15.34
CA ASN A 137 7.74 3.95 -16.28
C ASN A 137 6.71 2.89 -16.71
N ALA A 138 5.48 3.02 -16.18
CA ALA A 138 4.36 2.14 -16.48
C ALA A 138 3.98 2.08 -17.97
N VAL A 139 4.36 3.09 -18.77
CA VAL A 139 4.05 3.12 -20.21
C VAL A 139 4.73 1.97 -20.97
N TYR A 140 5.93 1.56 -20.57
CA TYR A 140 6.64 0.48 -21.27
C TYR A 140 5.97 -0.88 -21.07
N TRP A 141 5.35 -1.09 -19.91
CA TRP A 141 4.58 -2.29 -19.61
C TRP A 141 3.25 -2.33 -20.37
N SER A 142 2.58 -1.18 -20.49
CA SER A 142 1.31 -1.07 -21.22
C SER A 142 1.46 -1.23 -22.73
N ASN A 143 2.62 -0.88 -23.27
CA ASN A 143 2.87 -0.93 -24.71
C ASN A 143 3.45 -2.27 -25.20
N ARG A 144 3.92 -3.13 -24.29
CA ARG A 144 4.49 -4.47 -24.57
C ARG A 144 3.43 -5.49 -24.93
#